data_AF-A0ABD3VBY6-F1
#
_entry.id   AF-A0ABD3VBY6-F1
#
_cell.length_a   1.000
_cell.length_b   1.000
_cell.length_c   1.000
_cell.angle_alpha   90.00
_cell.angle_beta   90.00
_cell.angle_gamma   90.00
#
_symmetry.space_group_name_H-M   'P 1'
#
loop_
_entity.id
_entity.type
_entity.pdbx_description
1 polymer ?
#
loop_
_entity_poly.entity_id
_entity_poly.type
_entity_poly.pdbx_seq_one_letter_code
_entity_poly.pdbx_strand_id
1 'polypeptide(L)'
;MPGHRVYVLMSGCRVYVLISGYRVYVLMSGYRVYVLISGNRVYVLVSGYRVYVLMPGHRVYVLMPGHRVYVLLSGYRVYVLLSGYRVYVLMSGYRVYVLMSGYRVYILMSGCRVYVLISGYKCMF
;
A
#
# COMPACT_ATOMS: atom_id res chain seq x y z
N MET A 1 22.37 -6.12 -14.58
CA MET A 1 22.65 -5.91 -13.15
C MET A 1 21.92 -6.97 -12.35
N PRO A 2 22.62 -7.88 -11.64
CA PRO A 2 21.98 -8.96 -10.92
C PRO A 2 20.98 -8.38 -9.92
N GLY A 3 19.73 -8.85 -10.03
CA GLY A 3 18.57 -8.27 -9.36
C GLY A 3 18.69 -8.35 -7.84
N HIS A 4 19.09 -7.24 -7.24
CA HIS A 4 19.19 -7.10 -5.79
C HIS A 4 17.80 -7.27 -5.17
N ARG A 5 17.74 -8.20 -4.21
CA ARG A 5 16.57 -8.43 -3.37
C ARG A 5 16.79 -7.71 -2.06
N VAL A 6 15.78 -6.98 -1.60
CA VAL A 6 15.78 -6.32 -0.29
C VAL A 6 14.70 -6.96 0.56
N TYR A 7 15.06 -7.34 1.79
CA TYR A 7 14.15 -7.85 2.81
C TYR A 7 14.25 -6.94 4.03
N VAL A 8 13.12 -6.43 4.50
CA VAL A 8 13.06 -5.59 5.70
C VAL A 8 11.99 -6.12 6.64
N LEU A 9 12.38 -6.29 7.90
CA LEU A 9 11.51 -6.62 9.01
C LEU A 9 11.78 -5.63 10.13
N MET A 10 10.78 -4.83 10.52
CA MET A 10 10.91 -3.96 11.69
C MET A 10 9.59 -3.82 12.44
N SER A 11 9.70 -3.56 13.74
CA SER A 11 8.58 -3.16 14.59
C SER A 11 8.98 -1.98 15.48
N GLY A 12 8.02 -1.12 15.84
CA GLY A 12 8.29 -0.03 16.77
C GLY A 12 7.17 0.99 16.91
N CYS A 13 7.30 1.90 17.87
CA CYS A 13 6.31 2.96 18.07
C CYS A 13 6.27 3.94 16.89
N ARG A 14 7.44 4.29 16.34
CA ARG A 14 7.58 5.14 15.16
C ARG A 14 8.57 4.49 14.21
N VAL A 15 8.16 4.32 12.96
CA VAL A 15 8.90 3.61 11.93
C VAL A 15 8.94 4.48 10.68
N TYR A 16 10.15 4.69 10.16
CA TYR A 16 10.39 5.42 8.91
C TYR A 16 11.30 4.58 8.03
N VAL A 17 10.87 4.33 6.80
CA VAL A 17 11.61 3.47 5.87
C VAL A 17 11.64 4.08 4.48
N LEU A 18 12.84 4.08 3.90
CA LEU A 18 13.11 4.40 2.51
C LEU A 18 13.84 3.23 1.87
N ILE A 19 13.25 2.61 0.84
CA ILE A 19 13.88 1.48 0.13
C ILE A 19 13.74 1.68 -1.37
N SER A 20 14.80 1.37 -2.12
CA SER A 20 14.78 1.20 -3.56
C SER A 20 15.37 -0.16 -3.94
N GLY A 21 14.72 -0.91 -4.83
CA GLY A 21 15.28 -2.19 -5.27
C GLY A 21 14.54 -2.86 -6.42
N TYR A 22 15.15 -3.88 -7.02
CA TYR A 22 14.50 -4.62 -8.11
C TYR A 22 13.38 -5.54 -7.58
N ARG A 23 13.64 -6.26 -6.49
CA ARG A 23 12.66 -7.06 -5.74
C ARG A 23 12.70 -6.64 -4.27
N VAL A 24 11.60 -6.15 -3.73
CA VAL A 24 11.52 -5.63 -2.37
C VAL A 24 10.42 -6.37 -1.60
N TYR A 25 10.75 -6.89 -0.43
CA TYR A 25 9.85 -7.55 0.50
C TYR A 25 9.94 -6.85 1.86
N VAL A 26 8.81 -6.34 2.35
CA VAL A 26 8.78 -5.51 3.56
C VAL A 26 7.66 -5.98 4.48
N LEU A 27 8.02 -6.24 5.73
CA LEU A 27 7.10 -6.54 6.82
C LEU A 27 7.32 -5.54 7.96
N MET A 28 6.32 -4.71 8.25
CA MET A 28 6.45 -3.66 9.24
C MET A 28 5.23 -3.60 10.14
N SER A 29 5.46 -3.32 11.42
CA SER A 29 4.37 -3.01 12.35
C SER A 29 4.72 -1.81 13.24
N GLY A 30 3.72 -1.01 13.59
CA GLY A 30 3.96 0.08 14.54
C GLY A 30 2.78 0.99 14.82
N TYR A 31 2.95 1.89 15.79
CA TYR A 31 1.90 2.87 16.08
C TYR A 31 1.82 3.96 15.00
N ARG A 32 2.98 4.47 14.56
CA ARG A 32 3.11 5.37 13.39
C ARG A 32 4.11 4.80 12.41
N VAL A 33 3.68 4.54 11.18
CA VAL A 33 4.52 3.96 10.13
C VAL A 33 4.49 4.84 8.88
N TYR A 34 5.67 5.22 8.40
CA TYR A 34 5.87 5.98 7.17
C TYR A 34 6.81 5.21 6.26
N VAL A 35 6.35 4.90 5.05
CA VAL A 35 7.07 4.03 4.12
C VAL A 35 7.11 4.65 2.73
N LEU A 36 8.32 4.75 2.18
CA LEU A 36 8.57 5.05 0.78
C LEU A 36 9.35 3.89 0.16
N ILE A 37 8.73 3.19 -0.80
CA ILE A 37 9.38 2.07 -1.49
C ILE A 37 9.25 2.25 -3.00
N SER A 38 10.38 2.22 -3.71
CA SER A 38 10.40 2.18 -5.17
C SER A 38 10.99 0.87 -5.68
N GLY A 39 10.40 0.30 -6.73
CA GLY A 39 10.97 -0.92 -7.31
C GLY A 39 10.18 -1.59 -8.42
N ASN A 40 10.77 -2.61 -9.03
CA ASN A 40 10.12 -3.34 -10.11
C ASN A 40 9.11 -4.38 -9.62
N ARG A 41 9.41 -5.08 -8.53
CA ARG A 41 8.49 -6.01 -7.86
C ARG A 41 8.52 -5.73 -6.35
N VAL A 42 7.41 -5.21 -5.83
CA VAL A 42 7.30 -4.75 -4.46
C VAL A 42 6.18 -5.51 -3.77
N TYR A 43 6.49 -6.13 -2.63
CA TYR A 43 5.57 -6.86 -1.76
C TYR A 43 5.65 -6.27 -0.36
N VAL A 44 4.54 -5.75 0.15
CA VAL A 44 4.52 -5.00 1.40
C VAL A 44 3.36 -5.44 2.27
N LEU A 45 3.69 -5.78 3.51
CA LEU A 45 2.75 -5.93 4.62
C LEU A 45 3.10 -4.88 5.67
N VAL A 46 2.20 -3.92 5.89
CA VAL A 46 2.37 -2.88 6.91
C VAL A 46 1.13 -2.84 7.79
N SER A 47 1.31 -2.99 9.10
CA SER A 47 0.23 -2.83 10.07
C SER A 47 0.48 -1.68 11.04
N GLY A 48 -0.58 -0.99 11.45
CA GLY A 48 -0.40 0.05 12.46
C GLY A 48 -1.61 0.92 12.77
N TYR A 49 -1.45 1.81 13.76
CA TYR A 49 -2.52 2.74 14.13
C TYR A 49 -2.62 3.91 13.12
N ARG A 50 -1.48 4.48 12.71
CA ARG A 50 -1.38 5.47 11.61
C ARG A 50 -0.34 5.01 10.61
N VAL A 51 -0.77 4.78 9.38
CA VAL A 51 0.07 4.24 8.31
C VAL A 51 0.01 5.17 7.10
N TYR A 52 1.18 5.58 6.62
CA TYR A 52 1.35 6.40 5.42
C TYR A 52 2.33 5.70 4.48
N VAL A 53 1.89 5.44 3.26
CA VAL A 53 2.66 4.68 2.30
C VAL A 53 2.63 5.32 0.94
N LEU A 54 3.82 5.42 0.34
CA LEU A 54 4.04 5.82 -1.03
C LEU A 54 4.83 4.72 -1.74
N MET A 55 4.27 4.13 -2.81
CA MET A 55 5.01 3.20 -3.64
C MET A 55 4.77 3.37 -5.14
N PRO A 56 5.75 3.93 -5.87
CA PRO A 56 5.85 3.76 -7.31
C PRO A 56 6.56 2.44 -7.66
N GLY A 57 6.00 1.69 -8.61
CA GLY A 57 6.67 0.48 -9.10
C GLY A 57 5.99 -0.25 -10.24
N HIS A 58 6.67 -1.19 -10.89
CA HIS A 58 6.07 -1.91 -12.02
C HIS A 58 5.03 -2.94 -11.57
N ARG A 59 5.32 -3.75 -10.55
CA ARG A 59 4.40 -4.71 -9.94
C ARG A 59 4.37 -4.50 -8.44
N VAL A 60 3.21 -4.15 -7.90
CA VAL A 60 3.05 -3.76 -6.50
C VAL A 60 1.95 -4.59 -5.86
N TYR A 61 2.26 -5.22 -4.74
CA TYR A 61 1.34 -6.01 -3.92
C TYR A 61 1.36 -5.46 -2.49
N VAL A 62 0.21 -5.04 -1.99
CA VAL A 62 0.09 -4.34 -0.72
C VAL A 62 -1.01 -4.96 0.14
N LEU A 63 -0.66 -5.25 1.38
CA LEU A 63 -1.60 -5.58 2.43
C LEU A 63 -1.40 -4.61 3.59
N MET A 64 -2.43 -3.85 3.95
CA MET A 64 -2.37 -2.98 5.13
C MET A 64 -3.64 -2.97 5.97
N PRO A 65 -3.63 -3.67 7.12
CA PRO A 65 -4.57 -3.45 8.18
C PRO A 65 -4.12 -2.29 9.10
N GLY A 66 -5.02 -1.37 9.41
CA GLY A 66 -4.71 -0.30 10.37
C GLY A 66 -5.88 0.60 10.75
N HIS A 67 -5.72 1.45 11.76
CA HIS A 67 -6.81 2.34 12.17
C HIS A 67 -6.97 3.53 11.21
N ARG A 68 -5.87 4.19 10.84
CA ARG A 68 -5.84 5.27 9.84
C ARG A 68 -4.80 4.94 8.79
N VAL A 69 -5.24 4.76 7.55
CA VAL A 69 -4.38 4.33 6.45
C VAL A 69 -4.46 5.34 5.30
N TYR A 70 -3.30 5.81 4.87
CA TYR A 70 -3.13 6.71 3.72
C TYR A 70 -2.17 6.07 2.72
N VAL A 71 -2.63 5.88 1.49
CA VAL A 71 -1.93 5.10 0.48
C VAL A 71 -1.86 5.86 -0.84
N LEU A 72 -0.65 6.04 -1.35
CA LEU A 72 -0.38 6.46 -2.72
C LEU A 72 0.37 5.35 -3.45
N LEU A 73 -0.22 4.79 -4.50
CA LEU A 73 0.41 3.73 -5.29
C LEU A 73 0.35 4.07 -6.78
N SER A 74 1.45 3.85 -7.47
CA SER A 74 1.50 3.97 -8.93
C SER A 74 2.21 2.78 -9.55
N GLY A 75 1.67 2.23 -10.63
CA GLY A 75 2.34 1.11 -11.29
C GLY A 75 1.64 0.45 -12.47
N TYR A 76 2.34 -0.46 -13.14
CA TYR A 76 1.77 -1.20 -14.27
C TYR A 76 0.77 -2.27 -13.81
N ARG A 77 1.09 -3.00 -12.73
CA ARG A 77 0.17 -3.95 -12.08
C ARG A 77 0.14 -3.69 -10.58
N VAL A 78 -1.03 -3.39 -10.04
CA VAL A 78 -1.21 -3.06 -8.63
C VAL A 78 -2.30 -3.93 -8.03
N TYR A 79 -1.99 -4.60 -6.92
CA TYR A 79 -2.92 -5.42 -6.14
C TYR A 79 -2.89 -4.93 -4.70
N VAL A 80 -4.06 -4.55 -4.18
CA VAL A 80 -4.15 -3.93 -2.86
C VAL A 80 -5.28 -4.54 -2.04
N LEU A 81 -4.94 -4.89 -0.81
CA LEU A 81 -5.89 -5.21 0.25
C LEU A 81 -5.68 -4.24 1.41
N LEU A 82 -6.68 -3.40 1.68
CA LEU A 82 -6.64 -2.45 2.80
C LEU A 82 -7.80 -2.69 3.74
N SER A 83 -7.54 -2.63 5.03
CA SER A 83 -8.60 -2.66 6.04
C SER A 83 -8.36 -1.60 7.11
N GLY A 84 -9.39 -0.87 7.49
CA GLY A 84 -9.24 0.10 8.57
C GLY A 84 -10.43 0.98 8.92
N TYR A 85 -10.31 1.73 10.01
CA TYR A 85 -11.39 2.63 10.42
C TYR A 85 -11.50 3.85 9.50
N ARG A 86 -10.37 4.44 9.10
CA ARG A 86 -10.31 5.51 8.08
C ARG A 86 -9.27 5.14 7.03
N VAL A 87 -9.69 5.06 5.77
CA VAL A 87 -8.84 4.67 4.65
C VAL A 87 -8.92 5.73 3.55
N TYR A 88 -7.77 6.24 3.13
CA TYR A 88 -7.62 7.20 2.04
C TYR A 88 -6.65 6.61 1.01
N VAL A 89 -7.10 6.53 -0.24
CA VAL A 89 -6.32 5.89 -1.30
C VAL A 89 -6.33 6.73 -2.55
N LEU A 90 -5.13 6.96 -3.09
CA LEU A 90 -4.94 7.43 -4.44
C LEU A 90 -4.13 6.40 -5.20
N MET A 91 -4.66 5.86 -6.30
CA MET A 91 -3.90 4.95 -7.16
C MET A 91 -4.00 5.27 -8.63
N SER A 92 -2.89 5.01 -9.32
CA SER A 92 -2.81 5.02 -10.76
C SER A 92 -2.15 3.76 -11.30
N GLY A 93 -2.66 3.19 -12.39
CA GLY A 93 -1.98 2.08 -13.03
C GLY A 93 -2.66 1.43 -14.22
N TYR A 94 -1.93 0.59 -14.95
CA TYR A 94 -2.50 -0.07 -16.14
C TYR A 94 -3.50 -1.18 -15.78
N ARG A 95 -3.15 -2.04 -14.81
CA ARG A 95 -4.05 -3.05 -14.24
C ARG A 95 -4.09 -2.90 -12.72
N VAL A 96 -5.26 -2.67 -12.17
CA VAL A 96 -5.44 -2.41 -10.74
C VAL A 96 -6.55 -3.30 -10.18
N TYR A 97 -6.23 -4.00 -9.10
CA TYR A 97 -7.16 -4.83 -8.33
C TYR A 97 -7.16 -4.37 -6.89
N VAL A 98 -8.35 -4.06 -6.37
CA VAL A 98 -8.50 -3.48 -5.04
C VAL A 98 -9.59 -4.19 -4.27
N LEU A 99 -9.25 -4.61 -3.06
CA LEU A 99 -10.20 -4.98 -2.03
C LEU A 99 -10.00 -4.04 -0.85
N MET A 100 -11.06 -3.34 -0.44
CA MET A 100 -11.01 -2.50 0.75
C MET A 100 -12.17 -2.74 1.69
N SER A 101 -11.86 -2.69 2.98
CA SER A 101 -12.86 -2.66 4.04
C SER A 101 -12.62 -1.52 5.03
N GLY A 102 -13.68 -0.84 5.45
CA GLY A 102 -13.52 0.16 6.51
C GLY A 102 -14.73 0.96 6.90
N TYR A 103 -14.62 1.73 7.99
CA TYR A 103 -15.73 2.56 8.45
C TYR A 103 -15.91 3.82 7.58
N ARG A 104 -14.82 4.51 7.24
CA ARG A 104 -14.79 5.61 6.27
C ARG A 104 -13.72 5.35 5.21
N VAL A 105 -14.12 5.32 3.94
CA VAL A 105 -13.24 5.03 2.81
C VAL A 105 -13.36 6.15 1.78
N TYR A 106 -12.23 6.73 1.38
CA TYR A 106 -12.10 7.73 0.32
C TYR A 106 -11.09 7.25 -0.71
N ILE A 107 -11.45 7.32 -1.98
CA ILE A 107 -10.69 6.67 -3.04
C ILE A 107 -10.68 7.54 -4.27
N LEU A 108 -9.51 7.68 -4.89
CA LEU A 108 -9.39 8.15 -6.25
C LEU A 108 -8.53 7.15 -7.03
N MET A 109 -9.05 6.69 -8.16
CA MET A 109 -8.44 5.63 -8.95
C MET A 109 -8.39 6.03 -10.42
N SER A 110 -7.25 5.83 -11.06
CA SER A 110 -7.12 5.94 -12.52
C SER A 110 -6.40 4.72 -13.09
N GLY A 111 -6.88 4.25 -14.24
CA GLY A 111 -6.24 3.12 -14.90
C GLY A 111 -7.00 2.54 -16.08
N CYS A 112 -6.31 1.72 -16.87
CA CYS A 112 -6.90 1.11 -18.07
C CYS A 112 -7.81 -0.08 -17.75
N ARG A 113 -7.45 -0.89 -16.74
CA ARG A 113 -8.25 -2.03 -16.27
C ARG A 113 -8.32 -2.01 -14.75
N VAL A 114 -9.48 -1.71 -14.20
CA VAL A 114 -9.67 -1.52 -12.76
C VAL A 114 -10.78 -2.45 -12.27
N TYR A 115 -10.47 -3.25 -11.24
CA TYR A 115 -11.43 -4.08 -10.52
C TYR A 115 -11.40 -3.66 -9.05
N VAL A 116 -12.57 -3.32 -8.51
CA VAL A 116 -12.69 -2.77 -7.17
C VAL A 116 -13.84 -3.44 -6.43
N LEU A 117 -13.55 -3.95 -5.24
CA LEU A 117 -14.55 -4.36 -4.27
C LEU A 117 -14.31 -3.56 -2.98
N ILE A 118 -15.33 -2.82 -2.54
CA ILE A 118 -15.26 -2.03 -1.31
C ILE A 118 -16.45 -2.35 -0.44
N SER A 119 -16.16 -2.57 0.83
CA SER A 119 -17.16 -2.70 1.88
C SER A 119 -16.90 -1.64 2.95
N GLY A 120 -17.91 -0.87 3.30
CA GLY A 120 -17.75 0.10 4.37
C GLY A 120 -19.02 0.83 4.73
N TYR A 121 -19.01 1.42 5.92
CA TYR A 121 -20.17 2.16 6.44
C TYR A 121 -20.36 3.50 5.68
N LYS A 122 -19.26 4.16 5.30
CA LYS A 122 -19.25 5.36 4.45
C LYS A 122 -18.15 5.26 3.40
N CYS A 123 -18.51 5.26 2.13
CA CYS A 123 -17.59 5.16 1.00
C CYS A 123 -17.80 6.33 0.02
N MET A 124 -16.71 6.96 -0.39
CA MET A 124 -16.68 8.02 -1.39
C MET A 124 -15.59 7.73 -2.43
N PHE A 125 -15.92 7.99 -3.69
CA PHE A 125 -15.09 7.73 -4.88
C PHE A 125 -14.94 9.00 -5.71
#